data_AF-A0A4Q7N412-F1
#
_entry.id   AF-A0A4Q7N412-F1
#
_cell.length_a   1.000
_cell.length_b   1.000
_cell.length_c   1.000
_cell.angle_alpha   90.00
_cell.angle_beta   90.00
_cell.angle_gamma   90.00
#
_symmetry.space_group_name_H-M   'P 1'
#
loop_
_entity.id
_entity.type
_entity.pdbx_description
1 polymer ?
#
loop_
_entity_poly.entity_id
_entity_poly.type
_entity_poly.pdbx_seq_one_letter_code
_entity_poly.pdbx_strand_id
1 'polypeptide(L)' 'MTTSAKYRGLYWLLFFVFTILFIYAIIARWEYLTMILPFVCTFFVLAMDII' A
#
# COMPACT_ATOMS: atom_id res chain seq x y z
N MET A 1 -0.63 24.79 4.53
CA MET A 1 -0.95 23.43 4.06
C MET A 1 -0.42 22.44 5.10
N THR A 2 -1.16 22.23 6.20
CA THR A 2 -0.78 21.31 7.29
C THR A 2 -1.39 19.94 7.06
N THR A 3 -1.11 19.37 5.90
CA THR A 3 -1.72 18.12 5.40
C THR A 3 -0.92 16.88 5.83
N SER A 4 0.29 16.99 6.38
CA SER A 4 1.14 15.81 6.69
C SER A 4 0.59 14.90 7.80
N ALA A 5 0.11 15.44 8.93
CA ALA A 5 -0.21 14.58 10.08
C ALA A 5 -1.57 13.85 9.97
N LYS A 6 -2.53 14.41 9.22
CA LYS A 6 -3.93 13.92 9.21
C LYS A 6 -4.14 12.71 8.29
N TYR A 7 -3.31 12.53 7.26
CA TYR A 7 -3.51 11.48 6.24
C TYR A 7 -2.61 10.26 6.46
N ARG A 8 -1.66 10.32 7.41
CA ARG A 8 -0.79 9.18 7.75
C ARG A 8 -1.59 7.93 8.17
N GLY A 9 -2.70 8.13 8.90
CA GLY A 9 -3.62 7.04 9.23
C GLY A 9 -4.37 6.47 8.02
N LEU A 10 -4.70 7.32 7.05
CA LEU A 10 -5.34 6.90 5.80
C LEU A 10 -4.37 6.09 4.93
N TYR A 11 -3.10 6.47 4.87
CA TYR A 11 -2.07 5.73 4.15
C TYR A 11 -1.78 4.36 4.77
N TRP A 12 -1.79 4.25 6.10
CA TRP A 12 -1.72 2.94 6.79
C TRP A 12 -2.89 2.03 6.43
N LEU A 13 -4.11 2.58 6.37
CA LEU A 13 -5.30 1.82 5.94
C LEU A 13 -5.14 1.32 4.50
N LEU A 14 -4.74 2.20 3.57
CA LEU A 14 -4.49 1.82 2.17
C LEU A 14 -3.38 0.77 2.05
N PHE A 15 -2.29 0.90 2.81
CA PHE A 15 -1.20 -0.08 2.83
C PHE A 15 -1.72 -1.48 3.21
N PHE A 16 -2.53 -1.59 4.25
CA PHE A 16 -3.10 -2.88 4.65
C PHE A 16 -4.04 -3.46 3.59
N VAL A 17 -4.89 -2.62 2.99
CA VAL A 17 -5.81 -3.05 1.92
C VAL A 17 -5.03 -3.61 0.72
N PHE A 18 -4.01 -2.90 0.26
CA PHE A 18 -3.17 -3.36 -0.85
C PHE A 18 -2.32 -4.57 -0.48
N THR A 19 -1.89 -4.71 0.77
CA THR A 19 -1.18 -5.90 1.25
C THR A 19 -2.07 -7.15 1.23
N ILE A 20 -3.34 -7.02 1.65
CA ILE A 20 -4.31 -8.13 1.58
C ILE A 20 -4.58 -8.51 0.12
N LEU A 21 -4.77 -7.51 -0.76
CA LEU A 21 -4.90 -7.73 -2.21
C LEU A 21 -3.67 -8.44 -2.80
N PHE A 22 -2.47 -8.07 -2.36
CA PHE A 22 -1.23 -8.71 -2.78
C PHE A 22 -1.17 -10.17 -2.34
N ILE A 23 -1.46 -10.45 -1.07
CA ILE A 23 -1.53 -11.84 -0.55
C ILE A 23 -2.59 -12.64 -1.30
N TYR A 24 -3.75 -12.07 -1.56
CA TYR A 24 -4.80 -12.72 -2.37
C TYR A 24 -4.33 -13.01 -3.79
N ALA A 25 -3.63 -12.07 -4.44
CA ALA A 25 -3.06 -12.26 -5.76
C ALA A 25 -1.99 -13.36 -5.80
N ILE A 26 -1.21 -13.55 -4.71
CA ILE A 26 -0.28 -14.69 -4.56
C ILE A 26 -1.06 -16.00 -4.55
N ILE A 27 -2.11 -16.10 -3.73
CA ILE A 27 -2.91 -17.34 -3.59
C ILE A 27 -3.65 -17.65 -4.90
N ALA A 28 -4.19 -16.63 -5.56
CA ALA A 28 -4.87 -16.75 -6.84
C ALA A 28 -3.92 -17.04 -8.02
N ARG A 29 -2.61 -17.13 -7.79
CA ARG A 29 -1.56 -17.33 -8.82
C ARG A 29 -1.68 -16.33 -9.98
N TRP A 30 -1.97 -15.07 -9.64
CA TRP A 30 -2.19 -14.06 -10.66
C TRP A 30 -0.86 -13.71 -11.36
N GLU A 31 -0.83 -13.81 -12.69
CA GLU A 31 0.37 -13.56 -13.50
C GLU A 31 0.93 -12.14 -13.34
N TYR A 32 0.06 -11.17 -13.03
CA TYR A 32 0.41 -9.76 -12.84
C TYR A 32 0.71 -9.39 -11.39
N LEU A 33 1.09 -10.35 -10.54
CA LEU A 33 1.45 -10.11 -9.14
C LEU A 33 2.44 -8.94 -8.97
N THR A 34 3.39 -8.83 -9.90
CA THR A 34 4.43 -7.79 -9.91
C THR A 34 3.88 -6.38 -10.14
N MET A 35 2.71 -6.22 -10.76
CA MET A 35 2.07 -4.91 -10.93
C MET A 35 1.48 -4.35 -9.63
N ILE A 36 1.10 -5.21 -8.68
CA ILE A 36 0.57 -4.77 -7.37
C ILE A 36 1.70 -4.36 -6.42
N LEU A 37 2.88 -4.98 -6.56
CA LEU A 37 4.06 -4.73 -5.73
C LEU A 37 4.46 -3.25 -5.59
N PRO A 38 4.54 -2.43 -6.68
CA PRO A 38 4.89 -1.02 -6.54
C PRO A 38 3.85 -0.24 -5.72
N PHE A 39 2.55 -0.56 -5.81
CA PHE A 39 1.52 0.13 -5.03
C PHE A 39 1.65 -0.17 -3.54
N VAL A 40 1.89 -1.43 -3.17
CA VAL A 40 2.15 -1.82 -1.77
C VAL A 40 3.34 -1.03 -1.22
N CYS A 41 4.45 -0.96 -1.97
CA CYS A 41 5.63 -0.20 -1.59
C CYS A 41 5.37 1.31 -1.50
N THR A 42 4.65 1.90 -2.45
CA THR A 42 4.32 3.34 -2.42
C THR A 42 3.48 3.71 -1.20
N PHE A 43 2.43 2.94 -0.89
CA PHE A 43 1.60 3.19 0.29
C PHE A 43 2.35 2.91 1.58
N PHE A 44 3.28 1.94 1.60
CA PHE A 44 4.15 1.70 2.74
C PHE A 44 5.02 2.92 3.06
N VAL A 45 5.69 3.47 2.05
CA VAL A 45 6.57 4.64 2.22
C VAL A 45 5.78 5.89 2.62
N LEU A 46 4.60 6.11 2.02
CA LEU A 46 3.68 7.17 2.43
C LEU A 46 3.14 6.99 3.85
N ALA A 47 2.86 5.75 4.28
CA ALA A 47 2.42 5.45 5.64
C ALA A 47 3.54 5.67 6.68
N MET A 48 4.79 5.47 6.28
CA MET A 48 5.97 5.78 7.09
C MET A 48 6.29 7.28 7.14
N ASP A 49 5.59 8.13 6.38
CA ASP A 49 5.82 9.59 6.30
C ASP A 49 7.28 9.90 5.87
N ILE A 50 7.87 9.01 5.05
CA ILE A 50 9.25 9.15 4.55
C ILE A 50 9.31 10.16 3.37
N ILE A 51 8.19 10.37 2.67
CA ILE A 51 8.06 11.25 1.49
C ILE A 51 6.85 12.16 1.69
#